data_AF-A0A379W9G5-F1
#
_entry.id   AF-A0A379W9G5-F1
#
_cell.length_a   1.000
_cell.length_b   1.000
_cell.length_c   1.000
_cell.angle_alpha   90.00
_cell.angle_beta   90.00
_cell.angle_gamma   90.00
#
_symmetry.space_group_name_H-M   'P 1'
#
loop_
_entity.id
_entity.type
_entity.pdbx_description
1 polymer ?
#
loop_
_entity_poly.entity_id
_entity_poly.type
_entity_poly.pdbx_seq_one_letter_code
_entity_poly.pdbx_strand_id
1 'polypeptide(L)' 'MQAGFDAFQRFVKRLPEGCELRISNLEFQPLRTMARAGIKPIPGRLTFFPNRTEALADLLS' A
#
# COMPACT_ATOMS: atom_id res chain seq x y z
N MET A 1 -10.33 11.44 -11.84
CA MET A 1 -9.32 10.51 -11.30
C MET A 1 -8.79 10.89 -9.91
N GLN A 2 -8.84 12.17 -9.50
CA GLN A 2 -8.34 12.64 -8.19
C GLN A 2 -8.98 11.95 -6.96
N ALA A 3 -10.28 11.66 -7.00
CA ALA A 3 -11.04 11.21 -5.83
C ALA A 3 -10.59 9.84 -5.27
N GLY A 4 -10.16 8.90 -6.12
CA GLY A 4 -9.71 7.57 -5.67
C GLY A 4 -8.39 7.62 -4.90
N PHE A 5 -7.51 8.55 -5.26
CA PHE A 5 -6.22 8.76 -4.61
C PHE A 5 -6.39 9.38 -3.21
N ASP A 6 -7.21 10.43 -3.12
CA ASP A 6 -7.51 11.07 -1.83
C ASP A 6 -8.16 10.10 -0.85
N ALA A 7 -9.03 9.21 -1.37
CA ALA A 7 -9.62 8.13 -0.60
C ALA A 7 -8.56 7.14 -0.09
N PHE A 8 -7.62 6.72 -0.94
CA PHE A 8 -6.53 5.82 -0.55
C PHE A 8 -5.65 6.41 0.55
N GLN A 9 -5.21 7.67 0.40
CA GLN A 9 -4.40 8.33 1.41
C GLN A 9 -5.15 8.49 2.74
N ARG A 10 -6.45 8.84 2.69
CA ARG A 10 -7.29 8.93 3.89
C ARG A 10 -7.46 7.57 4.56
N PHE A 11 -7.59 6.50 3.78
CA PHE A 11 -7.68 5.13 4.29
C PHE A 11 -6.41 4.73 5.05
N VAL A 12 -5.23 4.92 4.45
CA VAL A 12 -3.93 4.62 5.09
C VAL A 12 -3.75 5.42 6.39
N LYS A 13 -4.15 6.70 6.41
CA LYS A 13 -4.08 7.55 7.61
C LYS A 13 -5.02 7.09 8.73
N ARG A 14 -6.13 6.43 8.40
CA ARG A 14 -7.14 5.97 9.36
C ARG A 14 -6.89 4.56 9.89
N LEU A 15 -5.87 3.86 9.40
CA LEU A 15 -5.51 2.54 9.92
C LEU A 15 -5.23 2.64 11.43
N PRO A 16 -5.78 1.71 12.23
CA PRO A 16 -5.47 1.60 13.66
C PRO A 16 -3.97 1.44 13.93
N GLU A 17 -3.55 1.68 15.16
CA GLU A 17 -2.20 1.33 15.58
C GLU A 17 -1.98 -0.19 15.52
N GLY A 18 -0.78 -0.60 15.10
CA GLY A 18 -0.46 -2.01 14.89
C GLY A 18 -1.09 -2.64 13.62
N CYS A 19 -1.83 -1.87 12.81
CA CYS A 19 -2.40 -2.34 11.57
C CYS A 19 -1.56 -1.93 10.35
N GLU A 20 -1.06 -2.92 9.62
CA GLU A 20 -0.30 -2.72 8.38
C GLU A 20 -1.17 -3.02 7.15
N LEU A 21 -1.23 -2.08 6.20
CA LEU A 21 -1.78 -2.30 4.87
C LEU A 21 -0.68 -2.82 3.93
N ARG A 22 -0.87 -4.05 3.43
CA ARG A 22 0.03 -4.68 2.45
C ARG A 22 -0.65 -4.71 1.08
N ILE A 23 -0.01 -4.12 0.07
CA ILE A 23 -0.51 -4.05 -1.31
C ILE A 23 0.34 -4.96 -2.18
N SER A 24 -0.27 -5.96 -2.81
CA SER A 24 0.41 -6.85 -3.75
C SER A 24 -0.13 -6.71 -5.18
N ASN A 25 0.63 -7.20 -6.17
CA ASN A 25 0.20 -7.28 -7.58
C ASN A 25 -0.22 -5.92 -8.16
N LEU A 26 0.48 -4.85 -7.79
CA LEU A 26 0.17 -3.51 -8.30
C LEU A 26 0.66 -3.37 -9.74
N GLU A 27 -0.28 -3.20 -10.66
CA GLU A 27 0.02 -2.97 -12.08
C GLU A 27 0.84 -1.67 -12.30
N PHE A 28 1.59 -1.62 -13.41
CA PHE A 28 2.53 -0.53 -13.69
C PHE A 28 1.88 0.86 -13.72
N GLN A 29 0.68 0.98 -14.29
CA GLN A 29 -0.03 2.27 -14.38
C GLN A 29 -0.44 2.82 -13.00
N PRO A 30 -1.11 2.04 -12.12
CA PRO A 30 -1.32 2.41 -10.73
C PRO A 30 -0.02 2.74 -9.98
N LEU A 31 1.02 1.90 -10.10
CA LEU A 31 2.32 2.12 -9.45
C LEU A 31 2.92 3.48 -9.84
N ARG A 32 2.98 3.77 -11.14
CA ARG A 32 3.48 5.03 -11.68
C ARG A 32 2.67 6.22 -11.18
N THR A 33 1.35 6.07 -11.06
CA THR A 33 0.46 7.12 -10.56
C THR A 33 0.72 7.39 -9.07
N MET A 34 0.85 6.35 -8.25
CA MET A 34 1.15 6.47 -6.82
C MET A 34 2.54 7.08 -6.57
N ALA A 35 3.55 6.65 -7.33
CA ALA A 35 4.91 7.19 -7.23
C ALA A 35 4.97 8.68 -7.58
N ARG A 36 4.29 9.10 -8.66
CA ARG A 36 4.19 10.52 -9.05
C ARG A 36 3.50 11.38 -8.00
N ALA A 37 2.55 10.80 -7.27
CA ALA A 37 1.85 11.46 -6.20
C ALA A 37 2.60 11.41 -4.85
N GLY A 38 3.83 10.89 -4.83
CA GLY A 38 4.70 10.90 -3.67
C GLY A 38 4.35 9.86 -2.60
N ILE A 39 3.54 8.84 -2.92
CA ILE A 39 3.29 7.74 -1.99
C ILE A 39 4.58 6.95 -1.82
N LYS A 40 4.94 6.73 -0.57
CA LYS A 40 6.08 5.90 -0.16
C LYS A 40 5.59 4.85 0.84
N PRO A 41 6.29 3.71 0.95
CA PRO A 41 6.10 2.80 2.06
C PRO A 41 6.23 3.55 3.40
N ILE A 42 5.41 3.15 4.37
CA ILE A 42 5.43 3.68 5.74
C ILE A 42 5.68 2.48 6.66
N PRO A 43 6.84 2.41 7.34
CA PRO A 43 7.16 1.30 8.24
C PRO A 43 6.01 1.03 9.23
N GLY A 44 5.57 -0.22 9.30
CA GLY A 44 4.48 -0.66 10.19
C GLY A 44 3.07 -0.19 9.80
N ARG A 45 2.87 0.42 8.61
CA ARG A 45 1.56 0.93 8.18
C ARG A 45 1.24 0.70 6.71
N LEU A 46 2.21 0.85 5.80
CA LEU A 46 1.99 0.69 4.35
C LEU A 46 3.22 0.05 3.69
N THR A 47 3.04 -1.12 3.11
CA THR A 47 4.10 -1.85 2.40
C THR A 47 3.60 -2.37 1.06
N PHE A 48 4.48 -2.37 0.05
CA PHE A 48 4.19 -2.86 -1.29
C PHE A 48 4.98 -4.14 -1.56
N PHE A 49 4.32 -5.12 -2.16
CA PHE A 49 4.87 -6.43 -2.50
C PHE A 49 4.58 -6.75 -3.97
N PRO A 50 5.44 -7.52 -4.64
CA PRO A 50 5.20 -7.91 -6.03
C PRO A 50 4.06 -8.93 -6.16
N ASN A 51 3.84 -9.77 -5.15
CA ASN A 51 2.82 -10.83 -5.18
C ASN A 51 2.27 -11.13 -3.78
N ARG A 52 1.15 -11.86 -3.73
CA ARG A 52 0.47 -12.26 -2.48
C ARG A 52 1.36 -13.12 -1.58
N THR A 53 2.17 -14.00 -2.13
CA THR A 53 3.02 -14.92 -1.36
C THR A 53 4.05 -14.14 -0.54
N GLU A 54 4.74 -13.19 -1.17
CA GLU A 54 5.68 -12.29 -0.48
C GLU A 54 4.98 -11.39 0.53
N ALA A 55 3.75 -10.94 0.25
CA ALA A 55 2.99 -10.13 1.21
C ALA A 55 2.59 -10.90 2.48
N LEU A 56 2.67 -12.24 2.49
CA LEU A 56 2.27 -13.10 3.61
C LEU A 56 3.45 -13.90 4.19
N ALA A 57 4.64 -13.85 3.59
CA ALA A 57 5.76 -14.71 3.92
C ALA A 57 6.13 -14.65 5.40
N ASP A 58 6.16 -13.45 5.96
CA ASP A 58 6.50 -13.14 7.36
C ASP A 58 5.33 -13.27 8.35
N LEU A 59 4.11 -13.60 7.89
CA LEU A 59 2.96 -13.90 8.76
C LEU A 59 2.68 -15.40 8.91
N LEU A 60 3.22 -16.21 8.00
CA LEU A 60 3.01 -17.66 7.95
C LEU A 60 4.21 -18.46 8.50
N SER A 61 5.23 -17.75 9.03
CA SER A 61 6.44 -18.33 9.64
C SER A 61 6.27 -18.66 11.11
#